data_AF-A0A6B2MCF7-F1
#
_entry.id   AF-A0A6B2MCF7-F1
#
_cell.length_a   1.000
_cell.length_b   1.000
_cell.length_c   1.000
_cell.angle_alpha   90.00
_cell.angle_beta   90.00
_cell.angle_gamma   90.00
#
_symmetry.space_group_name_H-M   'P 1'
#
loop_
_entity.id
_entity.type
_entity.pdbx_description
1 polymer ?
#
loop_
_entity_poly.entity_id
_entity_poly.type
_entity_poly.pdbx_seq_one_letter_code
_entity_poly.pdbx_strand_id
1 'polypeptide(L)'
;MMQKHALTAIAVALFATGCTMAPHYKRPDAPVAQAYPAGGVYATQPGAAGARSANGQAATAIGWREFFVDPRLQRLIEIALKNNRDLRVSVLNIEAARAQYQITRAGLFPTLDGTGTGNRQRLPNSL
;
A
#
# COMPACT_ATOMS: atom_id res chain seq x y z
N MET A 1 -17.52 -40.85 -18.78
CA MET A 1 -17.91 -40.56 -17.38
C MET A 1 -16.73 -40.06 -16.53
N MET A 2 -15.52 -40.63 -16.66
CA MET A 2 -14.28 -40.18 -15.96
C MET A 2 -13.92 -38.69 -16.13
N GLN A 3 -14.18 -38.08 -17.29
CA GLN A 3 -13.82 -36.69 -17.57
C GLN A 3 -14.63 -35.67 -16.75
N LYS A 4 -15.88 -35.98 -16.39
CA LYS A 4 -16.74 -35.13 -15.55
C LYS A 4 -16.30 -35.17 -14.08
N HIS A 5 -15.85 -36.33 -13.61
CA HIS A 5 -15.33 -36.50 -12.24
C HIS A 5 -13.94 -35.86 -12.05
N ALA A 6 -13.10 -35.86 -13.10
CA ALA A 6 -11.82 -35.15 -13.09
C ALA A 6 -11.99 -33.62 -12.97
N LEU A 7 -12.96 -33.04 -13.70
CA LEU A 7 -13.28 -31.62 -13.62
C LEU A 7 -13.81 -31.20 -12.23
N THR A 8 -14.67 -32.01 -11.61
CA THR A 8 -15.15 -31.72 -10.24
C THR A 8 -14.05 -31.87 -9.19
N ALA A 9 -13.13 -32.82 -9.34
CA ALA A 9 -12.01 -32.99 -8.41
C ALA A 9 -11.04 -31.80 -8.45
N ILE A 10 -10.73 -31.29 -9.65
CA ILE A 10 -9.89 -30.10 -9.84
C ILE A 10 -10.55 -28.86 -9.22
N ALA A 11 -11.86 -28.69 -9.42
CA ALA A 11 -12.60 -27.57 -8.85
C ALA A 11 -12.55 -27.58 -7.31
N VAL A 12 -12.79 -28.74 -6.68
CA VAL A 12 -12.74 -28.89 -5.22
C VAL A 12 -11.33 -28.63 -4.66
N ALA A 13 -10.29 -29.09 -5.37
CA ALA A 13 -8.91 -28.83 -4.98
C ALA A 13 -8.53 -27.34 -5.03
N LEU A 14 -9.04 -26.58 -6.02
CA LEU A 14 -8.83 -25.13 -6.08
C LEU A 14 -9.46 -24.41 -4.88
N PHE A 15 -10.67 -24.80 -4.47
CA PHE A 15 -11.36 -24.16 -3.33
C PHE A 15 -10.71 -24.44 -1.97
N ALA A 16 -9.91 -25.51 -1.84
CA ALA A 16 -9.28 -25.90 -0.58
C ALA A 16 -8.00 -25.12 -0.22
N THR A 17 -7.46 -24.29 -1.12
CA THR A 17 -6.13 -23.66 -0.95
C THR A 17 -6.15 -22.23 -0.36
N GLY A 18 -7.31 -21.73 0.08
CA GLY A 18 -7.50 -20.33 0.47
C GLY A 18 -7.37 -20.00 1.96
N CYS A 19 -6.95 -20.93 2.83
CA CYS A 19 -6.88 -20.66 4.27
C CYS A 19 -5.77 -19.66 4.60
N THR A 20 -6.14 -18.51 5.16
CA THR A 20 -5.19 -17.51 5.69
C THR A 20 -5.06 -17.66 7.20
N MET A 21 -3.83 -17.74 7.69
CA MET A 21 -3.51 -17.70 9.13
C MET A 21 -3.18 -16.28 9.61
N ALA A 22 -3.46 -15.26 8.79
CA ALA A 22 -3.19 -13.87 9.16
C ALA A 22 -4.12 -13.45 10.32
N PRO A 23 -3.57 -12.93 11.43
CA PRO A 23 -4.39 -12.44 12.53
C PRO A 23 -5.21 -11.22 12.09
N HIS A 24 -6.36 -11.01 12.74
CA HIS A 24 -7.16 -9.82 12.49
C HIS A 24 -6.39 -8.56 12.88
N TYR A 25 -6.30 -7.61 11.95
CA TYR A 25 -5.70 -6.32 12.22
C TYR A 25 -6.53 -5.56 13.26
N LYS A 26 -5.92 -5.25 14.41
CA LYS A 26 -6.46 -4.34 15.42
C LYS A 26 -5.60 -3.08 15.45
N ARG A 27 -6.20 -1.93 15.13
CA ARG A 27 -5.51 -0.63 15.24
C ARG A 27 -5.27 -0.34 16.72
N PRO A 28 -4.02 -0.07 17.15
CA PRO A 28 -3.74 0.37 18.51
C PRO A 28 -4.43 1.70 18.81
N ASP A 29 -4.83 1.89 20.07
CA ASP A 29 -5.32 3.19 20.53
C ASP A 29 -4.21 4.25 20.44
N ALA A 30 -4.58 5.47 20.08
CA ALA A 30 -3.62 6.55 19.89
C ALA A 30 -3.04 6.97 21.25
N PRO A 31 -1.69 6.95 21.44
CA PRO A 31 -1.05 7.26 22.73
C PRO A 31 -0.92 8.77 22.94
N VAL A 32 -2.01 9.50 22.71
CA VAL A 32 -2.08 10.96 22.83
C VAL A 32 -3.35 11.35 23.59
N ALA A 33 -3.36 12.55 24.15
CA ALA A 33 -4.57 13.11 24.72
C ALA A 33 -5.66 13.21 23.62
N GLN A 34 -6.90 12.85 23.97
CA GLN A 34 -8.04 12.90 23.04
C GLN A 34 -8.41 14.32 22.62
N ALA A 35 -7.95 15.32 23.37
CA ALA A 35 -8.12 16.74 23.09
C ALA A 35 -6.81 17.49 23.28
N TYR A 36 -6.66 18.60 22.55
CA TYR A 36 -5.58 19.55 22.79
C TYR A 36 -5.75 20.22 24.18
N PRO A 37 -4.67 20.75 24.77
CA PRO A 37 -4.74 21.49 26.03
C PRO A 37 -5.74 22.64 25.97
N ALA A 38 -6.50 22.84 27.05
CA ALA A 38 -7.42 23.96 27.21
C ALA A 38 -6.91 24.93 28.29
N GLY A 39 -7.07 26.24 28.07
CA GLY A 39 -6.70 27.29 29.02
C GLY A 39 -5.39 28.02 28.70
N GLY A 40 -5.14 29.14 29.41
CA GLY A 40 -3.97 29.99 29.18
C GLY A 40 -3.86 30.48 27.73
N VAL A 41 -2.70 30.29 27.12
CA VAL A 41 -2.45 30.62 25.70
C VAL A 41 -3.29 29.80 24.71
N TYR A 42 -3.90 28.69 25.16
CA TYR A 42 -4.77 27.84 24.35
C TYR A 42 -6.26 28.15 24.54
N ALA A 43 -6.60 29.18 25.32
CA ALA A 43 -7.99 29.56 25.58
C ALA A 43 -8.75 30.04 24.32
N THR A 44 -8.03 30.53 23.30
CA THR A 44 -8.60 30.95 22.02
C THR A 44 -8.64 29.83 20.98
N GLN A 45 -8.18 28.63 21.32
CA GLN A 45 -8.26 27.47 20.44
C GLN A 45 -9.74 27.07 20.30
N PRO A 46 -10.29 26.90 19.09
CA PRO A 46 -11.64 26.37 18.93
C PRO A 46 -11.71 24.99 19.60
N GLY A 47 -12.35 24.97 20.77
CA GLY A 47 -12.30 23.86 21.71
C GLY A 47 -13.36 22.80 21.43
N ALA A 48 -12.89 21.56 21.28
CA ALA A 48 -13.44 20.30 21.84
C ALA A 48 -14.94 19.92 21.69
N ALA A 49 -15.78 20.67 20.98
CA ALA A 49 -17.19 20.31 20.70
C ALA A 49 -17.47 20.22 19.19
N GLY A 50 -16.75 19.35 18.50
CA GLY A 50 -17.11 18.93 17.13
C GLY A 50 -16.55 19.76 15.97
N ALA A 51 -15.96 20.94 16.21
CA ALA A 51 -15.33 21.72 15.15
C ALA A 51 -13.80 21.61 15.21
N ARG A 52 -13.22 20.66 14.46
CA ARG A 52 -11.77 20.63 14.14
C ARG A 52 -11.39 21.74 13.14
N SER A 53 -11.91 22.94 13.36
CA SER A 53 -11.94 24.00 12.36
C SER A 53 -12.35 25.34 12.95
N ALA A 54 -11.72 26.42 12.49
CA ALA A 54 -12.20 27.78 12.71
C ALA A 54 -13.59 28.03 12.10
N ASN A 55 -14.00 27.25 11.09
CA ASN A 55 -15.24 27.45 10.29
C ASN A 55 -16.08 26.16 10.14
N GLY A 56 -15.92 25.18 11.03
CA GLY A 56 -16.63 23.89 10.95
C GLY A 56 -16.12 22.88 9.90
N GLN A 57 -15.15 23.24 9.06
CA GLN A 57 -14.53 22.36 8.06
C GLN A 57 -13.13 21.87 8.47
N ALA A 58 -12.90 20.56 8.53
CA ALA A 58 -11.58 20.01 8.86
C ALA A 58 -10.49 20.58 7.93
N ALA A 59 -9.33 20.95 8.48
CA ALA A 59 -8.24 21.56 7.71
C ALA A 59 -7.79 20.69 6.51
N THR A 60 -7.90 19.37 6.60
CA THR A 60 -7.59 18.43 5.51
C THR A 60 -8.54 18.54 4.32
N ALA A 61 -9.74 19.09 4.51
CA ALA A 61 -10.70 19.33 3.44
C ALA A 61 -10.49 20.68 2.74
N ILE A 62 -9.70 21.59 3.34
CA ILE A 62 -9.40 22.89 2.77
C ILE A 62 -8.23 22.73 1.80
N GLY A 63 -8.44 23.10 0.54
CA GLY A 63 -7.38 23.07 -0.46
C GLY A 63 -6.29 24.08 -0.13
N TRP A 64 -5.01 23.75 -0.36
CA TRP A 64 -3.91 24.68 -0.07
C TRP A 64 -4.06 26.02 -0.82
N ARG A 65 -4.71 26.03 -1.99
CA ARG A 65 -5.01 27.27 -2.74
C ARG A 65 -5.98 28.19 -2.01
N GLU A 66 -6.96 27.63 -1.31
CA GLU A 66 -7.91 28.40 -0.50
C GLU A 66 -7.24 28.91 0.79
N PHE A 67 -6.29 28.14 1.32
CA PHE A 67 -5.55 28.51 2.51
C PHE A 67 -4.51 29.62 2.27
N PHE A 68 -3.75 29.53 1.17
CA PHE A 68 -2.74 30.52 0.82
C PHE A 68 -3.32 31.61 -0.07
N VAL A 69 -3.58 32.81 0.48
CA VAL A 69 -4.22 33.92 -0.26
C VAL A 69 -3.29 34.57 -1.29
N ASP A 70 -1.97 34.55 -1.07
CA ASP A 70 -1.00 35.20 -1.97
C ASP A 70 -0.83 34.43 -3.30
N PRO A 71 -1.21 35.02 -4.45
CA PRO A 71 -1.08 34.37 -5.75
C PRO A 71 0.37 34.07 -6.15
N ARG A 72 1.35 34.84 -5.67
CA ARG A 72 2.77 34.57 -5.93
C ARG A 72 3.22 33.31 -5.22
N LEU A 73 2.83 33.14 -3.95
CA LEU A 73 3.11 31.93 -3.19
C LEU A 73 2.41 30.72 -3.80
N GLN A 74 1.15 30.87 -4.22
CA GLN A 74 0.44 29.79 -4.90
C GLN A 74 1.20 29.34 -6.16
N ARG A 75 1.71 30.28 -6.96
CA ARG A 75 2.49 29.95 -8.15
C ARG A 75 3.78 29.20 -7.83
N LEU A 76 4.48 29.57 -6.75
CA LEU A 76 5.67 28.85 -6.30
C LEU A 76 5.34 27.42 -5.86
N ILE A 77 4.22 27.21 -5.16
CA ILE A 77 3.75 25.88 -4.78
C ILE A 77 3.48 25.03 -6.05
N GLU A 78 2.84 25.59 -7.08
CA GLU A 78 2.63 24.86 -8.34
C GLU A 78 3.93 24.46 -9.03
N ILE A 79 4.91 25.36 -9.07
CA ILE A 79 6.22 25.08 -9.66
C ILE A 79 6.92 23.99 -8.85
N ALA A 80 6.86 24.06 -7.52
CA ALA A 80 7.44 23.06 -6.64
C ALA A 80 6.77 21.69 -6.83
N LEU A 81 5.44 21.60 -6.81
CA LEU A 81 4.72 20.33 -7.00
C LEU A 81 5.04 19.67 -8.35
N LYS A 82 5.29 20.46 -9.40
CA LYS A 82 5.64 19.94 -10.74
C LYS A 82 7.12 19.53 -10.87
N ASN A 83 8.03 20.22 -10.18
CA ASN A 83 9.47 20.09 -10.43
C ASN A 83 10.27 19.51 -9.25
N ASN A 84 9.66 19.33 -8.08
CA ASN A 84 10.36 18.83 -6.90
C ASN A 84 10.79 17.36 -7.13
N ARG A 85 12.11 17.15 -7.10
CA ARG A 85 12.72 15.82 -7.31
C ARG A 85 12.44 14.85 -6.17
N ASP A 86 12.27 15.33 -4.94
CA ASP A 86 11.95 14.51 -3.78
C ASP A 86 10.53 13.95 -3.87
N LEU A 87 9.57 14.78 -4.32
CA LEU A 87 8.21 14.30 -4.63
C LEU A 87 8.22 13.27 -5.77
N ARG A 88 9.06 13.48 -6.79
CA ARG A 88 9.23 12.50 -7.87
C ARG A 88 9.80 11.17 -7.35
N VAL A 89 10.80 11.19 -6.48
CA VAL A 89 11.34 10.00 -5.82
C VAL A 89 10.24 9.30 -5.00
N SER A 90 9.43 10.05 -4.26
CA SER A 90 8.30 9.49 -3.48
C SER A 90 7.27 8.77 -4.36
N VAL A 91 6.94 9.33 -5.53
CA VAL A 91 6.06 8.66 -6.51
C VAL A 91 6.70 7.38 -7.05
N LEU A 92 7.99 7.42 -7.40
CA LEU A 92 8.72 6.23 -7.87
C LEU A 92 8.81 5.15 -6.79
N ASN A 93 8.91 5.52 -5.52
CA ASN A 93 8.88 4.56 -4.40
C ASN A 93 7.52 3.84 -4.30
N ILE A 94 6.41 4.54 -4.58
CA ILE A 94 5.08 3.92 -4.66
C ILE A 94 5.02 2.92 -5.83
N GLU A 95 5.58 3.29 -6.99
CA GLU A 95 5.65 2.40 -8.16
C GLU A 95 6.52 1.17 -7.89
N ALA A 96 7.67 1.34 -7.24
CA ALA A 96 8.55 0.25 -6.83
C ALA A 96 7.84 -0.70 -5.85
N ALA A 97 7.14 -0.16 -4.84
CA ALA A 97 6.35 -0.97 -3.91
C ALA A 97 5.23 -1.74 -4.63
N ARG A 98 4.58 -1.12 -5.63
CA ARG A 98 3.57 -1.79 -6.46
C ARG A 98 4.17 -2.92 -7.31
N ALA A 99 5.32 -2.70 -7.93
CA ALA A 99 6.02 -3.72 -8.71
C ALA A 99 6.43 -4.90 -7.82
N GLN A 100 6.98 -4.62 -6.64
CA GLN A 100 7.32 -5.66 -5.67
C GLN A 100 6.10 -6.47 -5.24
N TYR A 101 4.96 -5.82 -4.99
CA TYR A 101 3.71 -6.52 -4.72
C TYR A 101 3.28 -7.42 -5.88
N GLN A 102 3.41 -6.96 -7.13
CA GLN A 102 3.08 -7.77 -8.31
C GLN A 102 3.97 -9.00 -8.44
N ILE A 103 5.27 -8.90 -8.16
CA ILE A 103 6.20 -10.03 -8.13
C ILE A 103 5.77 -11.05 -7.07
N THR A 104 5.51 -10.60 -5.84
CA THR A 104 5.05 -11.49 -4.76
C THR A 104 3.72 -12.16 -5.12
N ARG A 105 2.79 -11.40 -5.73
CA ARG A 105 1.50 -11.93 -6.20
C ARG A 105 1.66 -12.93 -7.34
N ALA A 106 2.66 -12.75 -8.22
CA ALA A 106 2.95 -13.69 -9.31
C ALA A 106 3.30 -15.09 -8.79
N GLY A 107 3.93 -15.17 -7.61
CA GLY A 107 4.22 -16.44 -6.94
C GLY A 107 2.98 -17.26 -6.52
N LEU A 108 1.77 -16.70 -6.61
CA LEU A 108 0.52 -17.46 -6.42
C LEU A 108 0.10 -18.25 -7.68
N PHE A 109 0.77 -18.03 -8.82
CA PHE A 109 0.49 -18.70 -10.08
C PHE A 109 1.59 -19.70 -10.44
N PRO A 110 1.29 -20.75 -11.23
CA PRO A 110 2.31 -21.67 -11.71
C PRO A 110 3.30 -20.96 -12.64
N THR A 111 4.59 -21.29 -12.53
CA THR A 111 5.63 -20.85 -13.46
C THR A 111 5.67 -21.81 -14.66
N LEU A 112 5.85 -21.25 -15.86
CA LEU A 112 6.01 -22.03 -17.08
C LEU A 112 7.42 -21.76 -17.62
N ASP A 113 8.29 -22.75 -17.49
CA ASP A 113 9.69 -22.70 -17.93
C ASP A 113 10.06 -23.97 -18.71
N GLY A 114 11.06 -23.87 -19.60
CA GLY A 114 11.58 -24.99 -20.37
C GLY A 114 13.09 -25.13 -20.15
N THR A 115 13.54 -26.34 -19.80
CA THR A 115 14.97 -26.64 -19.63
C THR A 115 15.37 -27.86 -20.46
N GLY A 116 16.53 -27.77 -21.12
CA GLY A 116 17.14 -28.88 -21.85
C GLY A 116 18.47 -29.25 -21.20
N THR A 117 18.62 -30.51 -20.80
CA THR A 117 19.87 -31.00 -20.18
C THR A 117 20.38 -32.24 -20.91
N GLY A 118 21.70 -32.39 -20.98
CA GLY A 118 22.37 -33.55 -21.56
C GLY A 118 23.56 -33.92 -20.69
N ASN A 119 23.60 -35.16 -20.21
CA ASN A 119 24.70 -35.67 -19.42
C ASN A 119 25.29 -36.90 -20.10
N ARG A 120 26.60 -36.90 -20.35
CA ARG A 120 27.33 -38.04 -20.88
C ARG A 120 28.48 -38.38 -19.94
N GLN A 121 28.30 -39.43 -19.15
CA GLN A 121 29.32 -39.97 -18.26
C GLN A 121 29.77 -41.34 -18.77
N ARG A 122 31.07 -41.60 -18.68
CA ARG A 122 31.65 -42.91 -18.93
C ARG A 122 32.26 -43.40 -17.63
N LEU A 123 31.66 -44.44 -17.04
CA LEU A 123 32.17 -45.07 -15.83
C LEU A 123 33.17 -46.20 -16.20
N PRO A 124 34.29 -46.37 -15.49
CA PRO A 124 35.21 -47.49 -15.67
C PRO A 124 34.55 -48.83 -15.30
N ASN A 125 34.97 -49.92 -15.94
CA ASN A 125 34.30 -51.24 -15.83
C ASN A 125 34.80 -52.15 -14.69
N SER A 126 35.64 -51.67 -13.76
CA SER A 126 36.04 -52.43 -12.55
C SER A 126 36.81 -51.56 -11.55
N LEU A 127 36.56 -51.78 -10.25
CA LEU A 127 37.54 -51.61 -9.18
C LEU A 127 38.43 -52.85 -9.12
#